data_AF-A0A174ZRP0-F1
#
_entry.id   AF-A0A174ZRP0-F1
#
_cell.length_a   1.000
_cell.length_b   1.000
_cell.length_c   1.000
_cell.angle_alpha   90.00
_cell.angle_beta   90.00
_cell.angle_gamma   90.00
#
_symmetry.space_group_name_H-M   'P 1'
#
loop_
_entity.id
_entity.type
_entity.pdbx_description
1 polymer ?
#
loop_
_entity_poly.entity_id
_entity_poly.type
_entity_poly.pdbx_seq_one_letter_code
_entity_poly.pdbx_strand_id
1 'polypeptide(L)'
;MDISPEEFKEIIKVIFNETEGSEWYKKFEEKFDKITKEDDKIIGDYGCSIGAMELMLFIRKRMRDEGLAPIISLISDISIRGKKHYDYIIDCMQNCSPQFIDKFPETYNIDIKKSVSVRNGKEIVNYNLSYDVDGWNYTNIQYNCEDWMKYMPVKQEEKPVQNYVTHFYYNELDHYLSYYVSLIKKHVEKAKCQDPGLKEIIREIALLKNIRKN
;
A
#
# COMPACT_ATOMS: atom_id res chain seq x y z
N MET A 1 4.52 18.69 -5.51
CA MET A 1 3.06 18.58 -5.65
C MET A 1 2.50 18.76 -4.27
N ASP A 2 1.65 19.77 -4.11
CA ASP A 2 0.98 20.03 -2.84
C ASP A 2 -0.32 19.22 -2.90
N ILE A 3 -0.43 18.16 -2.09
CA ILE A 3 -1.67 17.38 -2.03
C ILE A 3 -2.31 17.67 -0.67
N SER A 4 -3.48 18.30 -0.71
CA SER A 4 -4.32 18.51 0.45
C SER A 4 -5.19 17.27 0.76
N PRO A 5 -5.71 17.17 1.99
CA PRO A 5 -6.74 16.19 2.35
C PRO A 5 -7.90 16.11 1.34
N GLU A 6 -8.37 17.25 0.85
CA GLU A 6 -9.45 17.37 -0.14
C GLU A 6 -9.07 16.79 -1.49
N GLU A 7 -7.83 17.02 -1.94
CA GLU A 7 -7.35 16.41 -3.19
C GLU A 7 -7.28 14.89 -3.07
N PHE A 8 -6.92 14.35 -1.90
CA PHE A 8 -6.97 12.90 -1.66
C PHE A 8 -8.40 12.36 -1.70
N LYS A 9 -9.37 13.07 -1.12
CA LYS A 9 -10.80 12.72 -1.22
C LYS A 9 -11.28 12.69 -2.69
N GLU A 10 -10.88 13.67 -3.50
CA GLU A 10 -11.17 13.67 -4.94
C GLU A 10 -10.54 12.49 -5.68
N ILE A 11 -9.27 12.18 -5.37
CA ILE A 11 -8.57 11.02 -5.93
C ILE A 11 -9.33 9.73 -5.64
N ILE A 12 -9.80 9.52 -4.40
CA ILE A 12 -10.58 8.35 -4.00
C ILE A 12 -11.90 8.27 -4.80
N LYS A 13 -12.61 9.39 -4.96
CA LYS A 13 -13.82 9.44 -5.80
C LYS A 13 -13.54 9.04 -7.24
N VAL A 14 -12.40 9.44 -7.79
CA VAL A 14 -12.03 9.16 -9.19
C VAL A 14 -11.67 7.69 -9.38
N ILE A 15 -10.81 7.14 -8.52
CA ILE A 15 -10.31 5.75 -8.63
C ILE A 15 -11.48 4.75 -8.58
N PHE A 16 -12.37 4.92 -7.59
CA PHE A 16 -13.47 4.00 -7.30
C PHE A 16 -14.80 4.41 -7.95
N ASN A 17 -14.79 5.45 -8.79
CA ASN A 17 -15.99 6.03 -9.41
C ASN A 17 -17.11 6.33 -8.39
N GLU A 18 -16.73 6.86 -7.23
CA GLU A 18 -17.64 7.12 -6.12
C GLU A 18 -18.18 8.55 -6.12
N THR A 19 -19.28 8.77 -5.41
CA THR A 19 -19.90 10.09 -5.20
C THR A 19 -20.12 10.33 -3.72
N GLU A 20 -20.22 11.60 -3.31
CA GLU A 20 -20.43 11.97 -1.89
C GLU A 20 -21.72 11.38 -1.29
N GLY A 21 -22.70 11.05 -2.14
CA GLY A 21 -23.95 10.44 -1.70
C GLY A 21 -23.84 8.95 -1.34
N SER A 22 -22.80 8.25 -1.79
CA SER A 22 -22.73 6.79 -1.69
C SER A 22 -22.47 6.31 -0.27
N GLU A 23 -23.00 5.13 0.06
CA GLU A 23 -22.81 4.54 1.39
C GLU A 23 -21.34 4.19 1.65
N TRP A 24 -20.63 3.72 0.63
CA TRP A 24 -19.21 3.39 0.76
C TRP A 24 -18.37 4.65 1.01
N TYR A 25 -18.63 5.72 0.26
CA TYR A 25 -17.87 6.96 0.39
C TYR A 25 -18.09 7.63 1.76
N LYS A 26 -19.32 7.61 2.28
CA LYS A 26 -19.59 8.09 3.65
C LYS A 26 -18.76 7.35 4.70
N LYS A 27 -18.66 6.02 4.60
CA LYS A 27 -17.81 5.19 5.48
C LYS A 27 -16.32 5.48 5.29
N PHE A 28 -15.89 5.75 4.06
CA PHE A 28 -14.53 6.22 3.78
C PHE A 28 -14.27 7.55 4.51
N GLU A 29 -15.16 8.53 4.40
CA GLU A 29 -15.00 9.83 5.04
C GLU A 29 -14.95 9.72 6.57
N GLU A 30 -15.81 8.92 7.20
CA GLU A 30 -15.75 8.67 8.64
C GLU A 30 -14.39 8.14 9.10
N LYS A 31 -13.78 7.24 8.31
CA LYS A 31 -12.44 6.70 8.58
C LYS A 31 -11.34 7.71 8.29
N PHE A 32 -11.50 8.49 7.24
CA PHE A 32 -10.57 9.55 6.87
C PHE A 32 -10.52 10.64 7.94
N ASP A 33 -11.67 11.12 8.40
CA ASP A 33 -11.75 12.14 9.43
C ASP A 33 -11.18 11.65 10.77
N LYS A 34 -11.15 10.33 11.02
CA LYS A 34 -10.48 9.75 12.20
C LYS A 34 -8.97 9.95 12.14
N ILE A 35 -8.33 9.81 10.98
CA ILE A 35 -6.86 9.93 10.88
C ILE A 35 -6.38 11.37 11.05
N THR A 36 -7.24 12.35 10.84
CA THR A 36 -6.93 13.77 11.01
C THR A 36 -7.16 14.27 12.44
N LYS A 37 -7.75 13.45 13.32
CA LYS A 37 -7.96 13.81 14.73
C LYS A 37 -6.69 13.59 15.57
N GLU A 38 -6.55 14.39 16.62
CA GLU A 38 -5.39 14.36 17.53
C GLU A 38 -5.30 13.08 18.38
N ASP A 39 -6.42 12.39 18.61
CA ASP A 39 -6.50 11.17 19.42
C ASP A 39 -5.91 9.94 18.72
N ASP A 40 -5.91 9.93 17.38
CA ASP A 40 -5.22 8.93 16.59
C ASP A 40 -3.72 9.23 16.58
N LYS A 41 -2.96 8.62 17.49
CA LYS A 41 -1.51 8.89 17.60
C LYS A 41 -0.70 8.07 16.61
N ILE A 42 0.40 8.65 16.12
CA ILE A 42 1.42 7.90 15.38
C ILE A 42 2.10 6.94 16.36
N ILE A 43 2.12 5.65 16.02
CA ILE A 43 2.67 4.56 16.83
C ILE A 43 3.82 3.80 16.14
N GLY A 44 4.23 4.26 14.95
CA GLY A 44 5.32 3.66 14.20
C GLY A 44 5.81 4.55 13.07
N ASP A 45 6.60 3.96 12.18
CA ASP A 45 7.18 4.68 11.04
C ASP A 45 6.14 5.00 9.97
N TYR A 46 6.50 5.87 9.02
CA TYR A 46 5.67 6.17 7.84
C TYR A 46 4.22 6.55 8.17
N GLY A 47 4.00 7.30 9.26
CA GLY A 47 2.68 7.78 9.63
C GLY A 47 1.75 6.67 10.13
N CYS A 48 2.32 5.53 10.55
CA CYS A 48 1.56 4.41 11.10
C CYS A 48 0.77 4.87 12.34
N SER A 49 -0.55 4.76 12.25
CA SER A 49 -1.51 4.92 13.34
C SER A 49 -2.62 3.88 13.20
N ILE A 50 -3.42 3.70 14.24
CA ILE A 50 -4.56 2.76 14.19
C ILE A 50 -5.55 3.19 13.10
N GLY A 51 -5.89 4.47 13.06
CA GLY A 51 -6.77 5.02 12.03
C GLY A 51 -6.20 4.87 10.62
N ALA A 52 -4.90 5.10 10.42
CA ALA A 52 -4.26 4.96 9.11
C ALA A 52 -4.32 3.51 8.62
N MET A 53 -4.03 2.54 9.50
CA MET A 53 -4.15 1.12 9.18
C MET A 53 -5.60 0.73 8.85
N GLU A 54 -6.58 1.16 9.66
CA GLU A 54 -8.00 0.88 9.40
C GLU A 54 -8.50 1.49 8.08
N LEU A 55 -8.06 2.71 7.77
CA LEU A 55 -8.39 3.40 6.51
C LEU A 55 -7.81 2.65 5.32
N MET A 56 -6.51 2.32 5.34
CA MET A 56 -5.89 1.59 4.23
C MET A 56 -6.49 0.21 4.04
N LEU A 57 -6.78 -0.53 5.12
CA LEU A 57 -7.46 -1.82 5.04
C LEU A 57 -8.87 -1.72 4.44
N PHE A 58 -9.58 -0.62 4.70
CA PHE A 58 -10.88 -0.35 4.10
C PHE A 58 -10.78 -0.06 2.60
N ILE A 59 -9.81 0.78 2.21
CA ILE A 59 -9.50 1.10 0.80
C ILE A 59 -9.08 -0.17 0.04
N ARG A 60 -8.15 -0.95 0.60
CA ARG A 60 -7.64 -2.19 -0.01
C ARG A 60 -8.73 -3.22 -0.23
N LYS A 61 -9.68 -3.34 0.70
CA LYS A 61 -10.86 -4.19 0.47
C LYS A 61 -11.61 -3.76 -0.78
N ARG A 62 -11.84 -2.45 -0.97
CA ARG A 62 -12.50 -1.93 -2.17
C ARG A 62 -11.67 -2.15 -3.43
N MET A 63 -10.34 -1.99 -3.36
CA MET A 63 -9.45 -2.30 -4.47
C MET A 63 -9.61 -3.76 -4.93
N ARG A 64 -9.71 -4.71 -4.00
CA ARG A 64 -9.96 -6.12 -4.33
C ARG A 64 -11.36 -6.32 -4.93
N ASP A 65 -12.38 -5.73 -4.33
CA ASP A 65 -13.77 -5.82 -4.82
C ASP A 65 -13.90 -5.29 -6.27
N GLU A 66 -13.09 -4.29 -6.66
CA GLU A 66 -13.06 -3.70 -8.00
C GLU A 66 -12.00 -4.30 -8.93
N GLY A 67 -11.26 -5.34 -8.53
CA GLY A 67 -10.20 -5.93 -9.35
C GLY A 67 -8.98 -5.04 -9.58
N LEU A 68 -8.82 -3.98 -8.79
CA LEU A 68 -7.63 -3.13 -8.71
C LEU A 68 -6.51 -3.76 -7.87
N ALA A 69 -6.82 -4.85 -7.16
CA ALA A 69 -5.88 -5.63 -6.38
C ALA A 69 -6.23 -7.13 -6.46
N PRO A 70 -5.25 -8.03 -6.23
CA PRO A 70 -5.49 -9.46 -6.21
C PRO A 70 -6.46 -9.89 -5.10
N ILE A 71 -7.36 -10.82 -5.44
CA ILE A 71 -8.32 -11.43 -4.47
C ILE A 71 -7.69 -12.60 -3.69
N ILE A 72 -6.47 -13.01 -4.06
CA ILE A 72 -5.75 -14.10 -3.39
C ILE A 72 -5.06 -13.63 -2.10
N SER A 73 -4.85 -14.52 -1.13
CA SER A 73 -3.98 -14.24 0.01
C SER A 73 -2.54 -14.64 -0.30
N LEU A 74 -1.59 -13.74 -0.04
CA LEU A 74 -0.16 -14.04 -0.01
C LEU A 74 0.35 -14.16 1.43
N ILE A 75 -0.28 -15.02 2.25
CA ILE A 75 0.33 -15.38 3.53
C ILE A 75 1.60 -16.21 3.25
N SER A 76 2.71 -15.73 3.80
CA SER A 76 4.11 -16.10 3.51
C SER A 76 4.53 -17.56 3.76
N ASP A 77 3.60 -18.50 3.91
CA ASP A 77 3.91 -19.94 4.06
C ASP A 77 4.29 -20.62 2.74
N ILE A 78 4.33 -19.85 1.66
CA ILE A 78 4.85 -20.30 0.38
C ILE A 78 6.35 -20.59 0.54
N SER A 79 6.75 -21.85 0.36
CA SER A 79 8.14 -22.35 0.46
C SER A 79 9.13 -21.77 -0.56
N ILE A 80 8.73 -20.73 -1.30
CA ILE A 80 9.51 -20.06 -2.32
C ILE A 80 10.35 -18.96 -1.66
N ARG A 81 11.67 -19.02 -1.87
CA ARG A 81 12.64 -18.05 -1.32
C ARG A 81 13.43 -17.37 -2.42
N GLY A 82 14.02 -16.21 -2.11
CA GLY A 82 14.87 -15.46 -3.03
C GLY A 82 14.10 -14.90 -4.22
N LYS A 83 14.75 -14.77 -5.38
CA LYS A 83 14.15 -14.16 -6.59
C LYS A 83 12.81 -14.78 -6.98
N LYS A 84 12.68 -16.11 -6.90
CA LYS A 84 11.44 -16.83 -7.25
C LYS A 84 10.22 -16.37 -6.46
N HIS A 85 10.42 -15.90 -5.21
CA HIS A 85 9.32 -15.41 -4.38
C HIS A 85 8.74 -14.13 -4.98
N TYR A 86 9.63 -13.20 -5.38
CA TYR A 86 9.23 -11.96 -6.01
C TYR A 86 8.73 -12.16 -7.44
N ASP A 87 9.28 -13.13 -8.18
CA ASP A 87 8.74 -13.54 -9.49
C ASP A 87 7.27 -14.00 -9.35
N TYR A 88 6.95 -14.78 -8.31
CA TYR A 88 5.57 -15.21 -8.03
C TYR A 88 4.66 -14.05 -7.59
N ILE A 89 5.15 -13.14 -6.75
CA ILE A 89 4.42 -11.92 -6.38
C ILE A 89 4.06 -11.12 -7.63
N ILE A 90 5.03 -10.86 -8.50
CA ILE A 90 4.82 -10.14 -9.77
C ILE A 90 3.77 -10.84 -10.63
N ASP A 91 3.88 -12.16 -10.80
CA ASP A 91 2.90 -12.94 -11.57
C ASP A 91 1.47 -12.79 -11.02
N CYS A 92 1.31 -12.84 -9.69
CA CYS A 92 0.02 -12.62 -9.04
C CYS A 92 -0.50 -11.20 -9.28
N MET A 93 0.35 -10.19 -9.13
CA MET A 93 -0.04 -8.80 -9.37
C MET A 93 -0.48 -8.57 -10.82
N GLN A 94 0.23 -9.14 -11.81
CA GLN A 94 -0.09 -9.03 -13.24
C GLN A 94 -1.37 -9.77 -13.62
N ASN A 95 -1.53 -11.00 -13.14
CA ASN A 95 -2.59 -11.88 -13.61
C ASN A 95 -3.85 -11.81 -12.75
N CYS A 96 -3.79 -11.20 -11.55
CA CYS A 96 -4.91 -11.15 -10.62
C CYS A 96 -5.42 -9.72 -10.33
N SER A 97 -4.92 -8.69 -11.02
CA SER A 97 -5.40 -7.29 -10.89
C SER A 97 -5.82 -6.69 -12.24
N PRO A 98 -6.75 -7.31 -13.00
CA PRO A 98 -7.02 -6.94 -14.39
C PRO A 98 -7.46 -5.47 -14.56
N GLN A 99 -8.23 -4.92 -13.60
CA GLN A 99 -8.68 -3.53 -13.68
C GLN A 99 -7.57 -2.53 -13.36
N PHE A 100 -6.59 -2.92 -12.54
CA PHE A 100 -5.41 -2.09 -12.33
C PHE A 100 -4.56 -1.99 -13.60
N ILE A 101 -4.30 -3.13 -14.26
CA ILE A 101 -3.52 -3.15 -15.50
C ILE A 101 -4.21 -2.34 -16.61
N ASP A 102 -5.53 -2.41 -16.70
CA ASP A 102 -6.31 -1.63 -17.69
C ASP A 102 -6.28 -0.12 -17.40
N LYS A 103 -6.49 0.29 -16.13
CA LYS A 103 -6.54 1.70 -15.76
C LYS A 103 -5.17 2.36 -15.61
N PHE A 104 -4.12 1.58 -15.33
CA PHE A 104 -2.77 2.07 -15.01
C PHE A 104 -1.67 1.25 -15.73
N PRO A 105 -1.69 1.17 -17.08
CA PRO A 105 -0.84 0.23 -17.83
C PRO A 105 0.66 0.56 -17.76
N GLU A 106 1.02 1.84 -17.58
CA GLU A 106 2.43 2.29 -17.56
C GLU A 106 3.01 2.41 -16.15
N THR A 107 2.21 2.19 -15.11
CA THR A 107 2.65 2.46 -13.73
C THR A 107 3.32 1.26 -13.09
N TYR A 108 3.21 0.07 -13.69
CA TYR A 108 3.56 -1.20 -13.06
C TYR A 108 5.07 -1.53 -13.11
N ASN A 109 5.74 -1.35 -11.98
CA ASN A 109 7.15 -1.58 -11.72
C ASN A 109 7.39 -3.00 -11.21
N ILE A 110 8.11 -3.76 -12.02
CA ILE A 110 8.49 -5.15 -11.75
C ILE A 110 9.97 -5.30 -11.40
N ASP A 111 10.64 -4.19 -11.07
CA ASP A 111 12.09 -4.18 -10.83
C ASP A 111 12.42 -4.87 -9.51
N ILE A 112 12.87 -6.13 -9.61
CA ILE A 112 13.47 -6.87 -8.51
C ILE A 112 14.92 -6.40 -8.32
N LYS A 113 15.17 -5.67 -7.24
CA LYS A 113 16.52 -5.26 -6.84
C LYS A 113 17.24 -6.41 -6.15
N LYS A 114 18.45 -6.70 -6.62
CA LYS A 114 19.39 -7.63 -5.97
C LYS A 114 20.37 -6.83 -5.10
N SER A 115 20.47 -7.18 -3.83
CA SER A 115 21.49 -6.66 -2.92
C SER A 115 22.29 -7.80 -2.31
N VAL A 116 23.55 -7.53 -1.98
CA VAL A 116 24.43 -8.49 -1.31
C VAL A 116 24.79 -7.90 0.05
N SER A 117 24.55 -8.66 1.12
CA SER A 117 24.98 -8.32 2.47
C SER A 117 25.92 -9.39 3.00
N VAL A 118 26.83 -9.02 3.89
CA VAL A 118 27.74 -9.98 4.53
C VAL A 118 27.31 -10.17 5.97
N ARG A 119 27.05 -11.41 6.38
CA ARG A 119 26.72 -11.75 7.77
C ARG A 119 27.60 -12.90 8.22
N ASN A 120 28.34 -12.70 9.32
CA ASN A 120 29.29 -13.68 9.87
C ASN A 120 30.28 -14.21 8.81
N GLY A 121 30.81 -13.33 7.96
CA GLY A 121 31.75 -13.69 6.89
C GLY A 121 31.15 -14.44 5.71
N LYS A 122 29.83 -14.65 5.65
CA LYS A 122 29.13 -15.24 4.51
C LYS A 122 28.37 -14.18 3.74
N GLU A 123 28.48 -14.22 2.42
CA GLU A 123 27.64 -13.43 1.53
C GLU A 123 26.20 -13.97 1.53
N ILE A 124 25.26 -13.05 1.69
CA ILE A 124 23.83 -13.29 1.64
C ILE A 124 23.27 -12.41 0.53
N VAL A 125 22.73 -13.06 -0.50
CA VAL A 125 22.02 -12.37 -1.58
C VAL A 125 20.57 -12.17 -1.17
N ASN A 126 20.12 -10.92 -1.18
CA ASN A 126 18.75 -10.53 -0.92
C ASN A 126 18.12 -9.97 -2.21
N TYR A 127 16.84 -10.24 -2.38
CA TYR A 127 16.02 -9.72 -3.47
C TYR A 127 14.87 -8.97 -2.84
N ASN A 128 14.49 -7.81 -3.37
CA ASN A 128 13.31 -7.06 -2.96
C ASN A 128 12.73 -6.31 -4.16
N LEU A 129 11.43 -6.06 -4.16
CA LEU A 129 10.84 -5.03 -5.03
C LEU A 129 11.28 -3.64 -4.57
N SER A 130 11.14 -2.64 -5.45
CA SER A 130 11.43 -1.24 -5.09
C SER A 130 10.52 -0.71 -3.98
N TYR A 131 9.31 -1.26 -3.88
CA TYR A 131 8.37 -1.09 -2.77
C TYR A 131 7.81 -2.49 -2.48
N ASP A 132 8.13 -3.08 -1.33
CA ASP A 132 7.72 -4.45 -1.01
C ASP A 132 6.59 -4.48 0.02
N VAL A 133 6.74 -3.73 1.11
CA VAL A 133 5.77 -3.66 2.21
C VAL A 133 5.60 -2.23 2.72
N ASP A 134 4.46 -1.97 3.36
CA ASP A 134 4.22 -0.67 4.01
C ASP A 134 4.95 -0.49 5.35
N GLY A 135 5.41 -1.58 5.96
CA GLY A 135 6.13 -1.57 7.23
C GLY A 135 5.25 -1.23 8.44
N TRP A 136 3.93 -1.13 8.27
CA TRP A 136 2.99 -0.89 9.37
C TRP A 136 2.74 -2.20 10.15
N ASN A 137 2.44 -2.08 11.45
CA ASN A 137 2.28 -3.22 12.34
C ASN A 137 0.80 -3.53 12.59
N TYR A 138 0.27 -4.48 11.82
CA TYR A 138 -1.11 -4.92 11.86
C TYR A 138 -1.39 -6.03 12.88
N THR A 139 -0.39 -6.45 13.68
CA THR A 139 -0.49 -7.64 14.56
C THR A 139 -1.72 -7.61 15.48
N ASN A 140 -2.12 -6.43 15.94
CA ASN A 140 -3.25 -6.24 16.86
C ASN A 140 -4.49 -5.64 16.19
N ILE A 141 -4.50 -5.54 14.85
CA ILE A 141 -5.68 -5.06 14.11
C ILE A 141 -6.55 -6.26 13.77
N GLN A 142 -7.77 -6.27 14.32
CA GLN A 142 -8.75 -7.29 13.98
C GLN A 142 -9.24 -7.06 12.55
N TYR A 143 -8.73 -7.84 11.61
CA TYR A 143 -9.11 -7.78 10.19
C TYR A 143 -9.68 -9.14 9.76
N ASN A 144 -10.96 -9.15 9.42
CA ASN A 144 -11.73 -10.39 9.21
C ASN A 144 -11.68 -10.89 7.75
N CYS A 145 -10.78 -10.39 6.92
CA CYS A 145 -10.62 -10.89 5.55
C CYS A 145 -9.16 -11.19 5.22
N GLU A 146 -8.99 -12.21 4.38
CA GLU A 146 -7.72 -12.59 3.80
C GLU A 146 -7.10 -11.41 3.04
N ASP A 147 -5.81 -11.19 3.28
CA ASP A 147 -5.05 -10.09 2.70
C ASP A 147 -3.60 -10.52 2.42
N TRP A 148 -2.81 -9.66 1.78
CA TRP A 148 -1.40 -9.85 1.45
C TRP A 148 -0.52 -9.52 2.65
N MET A 149 -0.66 -10.34 3.69
CA MET A 149 0.07 -10.15 4.94
C MET A 149 1.42 -10.87 4.94
N LYS A 150 2.46 -10.19 5.45
CA LYS A 150 3.82 -10.72 5.62
C LYS A 150 4.20 -10.72 7.09
N TYR A 151 4.75 -11.82 7.58
CA TYR A 151 5.45 -11.79 8.87
C TYR A 151 6.84 -11.20 8.71
N MET A 152 7.12 -10.13 9.44
CA MET A 152 8.45 -9.52 9.52
C MET A 152 9.07 -9.70 10.89
N PRO A 153 10.37 -10.06 10.95
CA PRO A 153 11.07 -10.19 12.22
C PRO A 153 11.33 -8.82 12.84
N VAL A 154 10.97 -8.65 14.11
CA VAL A 154 11.43 -7.55 14.95
C VAL A 154 12.82 -7.93 15.47
N LYS A 155 13.84 -7.14 15.11
CA LYS A 155 15.16 -7.30 15.74
C LYS A 155 15.05 -6.86 17.19
N GLN A 156 15.25 -7.78 18.13
CA GLN A 156 15.44 -7.50 19.55
C GLN A 156 16.83 -7.99 19.95
N GLU A 157 17.56 -7.20 20.72
CA GLU A 157 18.97 -7.50 21.06
C GLU A 157 19.11 -8.69 22.02
N GLU A 158 18.10 -8.98 22.85
CA GLU A 158 18.22 -9.95 23.97
C GLU A 158 17.04 -10.92 24.12
N LYS A 159 16.06 -10.90 23.20
CA LYS A 159 14.83 -11.71 23.28
C LYS A 159 14.64 -12.56 22.02
N PRO A 160 13.85 -13.66 22.07
CA PRO A 160 13.47 -14.38 20.86
C PRO A 160 12.87 -13.40 19.85
N VAL A 161 13.24 -13.54 18.57
CA VAL A 161 12.72 -12.72 17.48
C VAL A 161 11.21 -12.80 17.50
N GLN A 162 10.55 -11.70 17.87
CA GLN A 162 9.12 -11.57 17.75
C GLN A 162 8.81 -11.17 16.31
N ASN A 163 7.82 -11.79 15.68
CA ASN A 163 7.37 -11.34 14.37
C ASN A 163 6.21 -10.34 14.54
N TYR A 164 6.15 -9.35 13.66
CA TYR A 164 4.96 -8.54 13.47
C TYR A 164 4.37 -8.79 12.09
N VAL A 165 3.09 -8.53 11.94
CA VAL A 165 2.39 -8.62 10.66
C VAL A 165 2.47 -7.26 9.97
N THR A 166 2.98 -7.24 8.74
CA THR A 166 2.93 -6.09 7.82
C THR A 166 2.17 -6.48 6.56
N HIS A 167 1.94 -5.52 5.66
CA HIS A 167 1.22 -5.74 4.41
C HIS A 167 2.15 -5.55 3.21
N PHE A 168 2.11 -6.50 2.26
CA PHE A 168 2.75 -6.33 0.96
C PHE A 168 1.90 -5.42 0.10
N TYR A 169 2.51 -4.39 -0.48
CA TYR A 169 1.81 -3.59 -1.49
C TYR A 169 1.31 -4.47 -2.63
N TYR A 170 0.07 -4.27 -3.07
CA TYR A 170 -0.46 -4.99 -4.23
C TYR A 170 0.13 -4.50 -5.55
N ASN A 171 0.41 -3.20 -5.65
CA ASN A 171 0.88 -2.51 -6.85
C ASN A 171 1.16 -1.04 -6.48
N GLU A 172 1.51 -0.23 -7.47
CA GLU A 172 1.81 1.20 -7.31
C GLU A 172 0.63 2.00 -6.80
N LEU A 173 -0.61 1.61 -7.13
CA LEU A 173 -1.76 2.32 -6.61
C LEU A 173 -1.88 2.15 -5.09
N ASP A 174 -1.68 0.93 -4.58
CA ASP A 174 -1.67 0.69 -3.13
C ASP A 174 -0.51 1.42 -2.44
N HIS A 175 0.69 1.36 -3.02
CA HIS A 175 1.85 2.10 -2.52
C HIS A 175 1.58 3.62 -2.50
N TYR A 176 1.00 4.14 -3.58
CA TYR A 176 0.60 5.54 -3.71
C TYR A 176 -0.41 5.96 -2.65
N LEU A 177 -1.50 5.23 -2.50
CA LEU A 177 -2.56 5.56 -1.54
C LEU A 177 -2.02 5.49 -0.10
N SER A 178 -1.21 4.49 0.21
CA SER A 178 -0.55 4.36 1.52
C SER A 178 0.41 5.51 1.81
N TYR A 179 1.20 5.92 0.82
CA TYR A 179 2.11 7.06 0.93
C TYR A 179 1.33 8.36 1.21
N TYR A 180 0.20 8.57 0.55
CA TYR A 180 -0.65 9.73 0.77
C TYR A 180 -1.26 9.76 2.16
N VAL A 181 -1.78 8.62 2.63
CA VAL A 181 -2.26 8.49 4.01
C VAL A 181 -1.14 8.82 5.00
N SER A 182 0.10 8.36 4.76
CA SER A 182 1.25 8.74 5.59
C SER A 182 1.52 10.25 5.59
N LEU A 183 1.42 10.93 4.44
CA LEU A 183 1.70 12.36 4.35
C LEU A 183 0.65 13.18 5.09
N ILE A 184 -0.64 12.86 4.89
CA ILE A 184 -1.76 13.48 5.59
C ILE A 184 -1.59 13.30 7.09
N LYS A 185 -1.26 12.07 7.53
CA LYS A 185 -1.07 11.78 8.95
C LYS A 185 0.07 12.57 9.59
N LYS A 186 1.14 12.82 8.84
CA LYS A 186 2.29 13.60 9.29
C LYS A 186 2.11 15.11 9.12
N HIS A 187 0.98 15.56 8.58
CA HIS A 187 0.75 16.95 8.18
C HIS A 187 1.86 17.50 7.25
N VAL A 188 2.32 16.68 6.30
CA VAL A 188 3.35 17.05 5.33
C VAL A 188 2.70 17.43 4.01
N GLU A 189 2.70 18.73 3.71
CA GLU A 189 2.03 19.28 2.52
C GLU A 189 2.77 18.98 1.21
N LYS A 190 4.09 18.70 1.27
CA LYS A 190 4.92 18.48 0.09
C LYS A 190 5.39 17.04 -0.03
N ALA A 191 4.82 16.32 -0.99
CA ALA A 191 5.38 15.07 -1.47
C ALA A 191 6.74 15.35 -2.14
N LYS A 192 7.81 14.80 -1.56
CA LYS A 192 9.16 14.79 -2.18
C LYS A 192 9.42 13.52 -2.98
N CYS A 193 8.40 12.68 -3.20
CA CYS A 193 8.64 11.36 -3.76
C CYS A 193 9.15 11.47 -5.20
N GLN A 194 10.31 10.86 -5.43
CA GLN A 194 10.95 10.77 -6.75
C GLN A 194 10.62 9.46 -7.46
N ASP A 195 9.76 8.62 -6.86
CA ASP A 195 9.35 7.33 -7.42
C ASP A 195 8.68 7.52 -8.79
N PRO A 196 9.25 6.95 -9.87
CA PRO A 196 8.68 7.07 -11.21
C PRO A 196 7.28 6.50 -11.34
N GLY A 197 6.99 5.37 -10.68
CA GLY A 197 5.66 4.75 -10.70
C GLY A 197 4.60 5.63 -10.06
N LEU A 198 4.93 6.32 -8.96
CA LEU A 198 4.02 7.29 -8.34
C LEU A 198 3.73 8.48 -9.25
N LYS A 199 4.72 8.99 -10.00
CA LYS A 199 4.49 10.09 -10.96
C LYS A 199 3.49 9.68 -12.04
N GLU A 200 3.61 8.44 -12.49
CA GLU A 200 2.76 7.87 -13.52
C GLU A 200 1.33 7.65 -13.01
N ILE A 201 1.16 7.10 -11.81
CA ILE A 201 -0.16 7.01 -11.13
C ILE A 201 -0.84 8.39 -11.06
N ILE A 202 -0.09 9.44 -10.71
CA ILE A 202 -0.66 10.79 -10.62
C ILE A 202 -1.09 11.30 -12.00
N ARG A 203 -0.29 11.06 -13.04
CA ARG A 203 -0.61 11.44 -14.41
C ARG A 203 -1.91 10.79 -14.85
N GLU A 204 -2.05 9.48 -14.65
CA GLU A 204 -3.24 8.72 -15.01
C GLU A 204 -4.47 9.17 -14.23
N ILE A 205 -4.35 9.42 -12.91
CA ILE A 205 -5.46 9.97 -12.12
C ILE A 205 -5.89 11.35 -12.65
N ALA A 206 -4.95 12.21 -13.05
CA ALA A 206 -5.28 13.51 -13.63
C ALA A 206 -6.03 13.38 -14.97
N LEU A 207 -5.68 12.39 -15.80
CA LEU A 207 -6.41 12.09 -17.03
C LEU A 207 -7.83 11.61 -16.73
N LEU A 208 -7.99 10.68 -15.78
CA LEU A 208 -9.30 10.19 -15.34
C LEU A 208 -10.19 11.33 -14.79
N LYS A 209 -9.62 12.28 -14.03
CA LYS A 209 -10.32 13.48 -13.55
C LYS A 209 -10.86 14.33 -14.70
N ASN A 210 -10.11 14.47 -15.79
CA ASN A 210 -10.54 15.27 -16.95
C ASN A 210 -11.65 14.59 -17.74
N ILE A 211 -11.64 13.26 -17.85
CA ILE A 211 -12.71 12.50 -18.50
C ILE A 211 -14.03 12.70 -17.75
N ARG A 212 -14.02 12.67 -16.41
CA ARG A 212 -15.23 12.80 -15.58
C ARG A 212 -15.88 14.20 -15.62
N LYS A 213 -15.14 15.23 -16.04
CA LYS A 213 -15.65 16.61 -16.13
C LYS A 213 -16.40 16.89 -17.44
N ASN A 214 -16.26 16.02 -18.45
CA ASN A 214 -16.93 16.10 -19.74
C ASN A 214 -18.14 15.17 -19.78
#